data_AF-A0A251RN19-F1
#
_entry.id   AF-A0A251RN19-F1
#
_cell.length_a   1.000
_cell.length_b   1.000
_cell.length_c   1.000
_cell.angle_alpha   90.00
_cell.angle_beta   90.00
_cell.angle_gamma   90.00
#
_symmetry.space_group_name_H-M   'P 1'
#
loop_
_entity.id
_entity.type
_entity.pdbx_description
1 polymer ?
#
loop_
_entity_poly.entity_id
_entity_poly.type
_entity_poly.pdbx_seq_one_letter_code
_entity_poly.pdbx_strand_id
1 'polypeptide(L)'
;MVDALKFKSLTRLKLENIHIDDEVITYLTTSCPLLQILWVFYCHGLKTFCVYGHHQHLRSVSIKYNTPFEKIDIEAPNLYLMNGLILT
;
A
#
# COMPACT_ATOMS: atom_id res chain seq x y z
N MET A 1 -13.33 -11.30 18.07
CA MET A 1 -12.64 -10.09 17.59
C MET A 1 -11.16 -10.46 17.54
N VAL A 2 -10.63 -10.80 16.36
CA VAL A 2 -9.19 -11.08 16.24
C VAL A 2 -8.51 -9.74 16.50
N ASP A 3 -7.66 -9.65 17.52
CA ASP A 3 -6.86 -8.45 17.74
C ASP A 3 -6.15 -8.11 16.44
N ALA A 4 -6.51 -6.96 15.85
CA ALA A 4 -5.87 -6.50 14.62
C ALA A 4 -4.37 -6.42 14.91
N LEU A 5 -3.58 -7.15 14.11
CA LEU A 5 -2.17 -7.32 14.35
C LEU A 5 -1.47 -5.99 14.05
N LYS A 6 -1.19 -5.19 15.09
CA LYS A 6 -0.62 -3.84 14.92
C LYS A 6 0.90 -3.89 14.84
N PHE A 7 1.43 -3.59 13.66
CA PHE A 7 2.86 -3.37 13.45
C PHE A 7 3.24 -1.94 13.87
N LYS A 8 3.27 -1.69 15.19
CA LYS A 8 3.41 -0.34 15.77
C LYS A 8 4.70 0.40 15.38
N SER A 9 5.72 -0.31 14.92
CA SER A 9 7.03 0.26 14.58
C SER A 9 7.44 0.04 13.12
N LEU A 10 6.58 -0.59 12.30
CA LEU A 10 6.92 -0.84 10.90
C LEU A 10 6.81 0.46 10.11
N THR A 11 7.95 0.92 9.58
CA THR A 11 8.05 2.17 8.82
C THR A 11 8.19 1.94 7.31
N ARG A 12 8.54 0.72 6.90
CA ARG A 12 8.73 0.35 5.49
C ARG A 12 8.11 -1.01 5.25
N LEU A 13 7.26 -1.11 4.23
CA LEU A 13 6.63 -2.35 3.82
C LEU A 13 6.90 -2.57 2.32
N LYS A 14 7.41 -3.75 1.99
CA LYS A 14 7.59 -4.19 0.61
C LYS A 14 6.77 -5.45 0.40
N LEU A 15 5.91 -5.41 -0.61
CA LEU A 15 5.11 -6.53 -1.09
C LEU A 15 5.58 -6.81 -2.52
N GLU A 16 5.98 -8.04 -2.80
CA GLU A 16 6.55 -8.41 -4.10
C GLU A 16 6.13 -9.81 -4.52
N ASN A 17 5.60 -9.97 -5.74
CA ASN A 17 5.21 -11.25 -6.34
C ASN A 17 4.25 -12.10 -5.47
N ILE A 18 3.29 -11.47 -4.79
CA ILE A 18 2.31 -12.16 -3.95
C ILE A 18 0.88 -11.86 -4.39
N HIS A 19 -0.03 -12.79 -4.08
CA HIS A 19 -1.46 -12.60 -4.27
C HIS A 19 -2.01 -11.78 -3.11
N ILE A 20 -2.56 -10.60 -3.41
CA ILE A 20 -3.13 -9.66 -2.45
C ILE A 20 -4.39 -9.09 -3.10
N ASP A 21 -5.50 -9.11 -2.37
CA ASP A 21 -6.70 -8.39 -2.75
C ASP A 21 -6.80 -7.02 -2.07
N ASP A 22 -7.84 -6.28 -2.45
CA ASP A 22 -8.08 -4.91 -1.96
C ASP A 22 -8.32 -4.87 -0.43
N GLU A 23 -8.82 -5.96 0.18
CA GLU A 23 -9.04 -6.04 1.62
C GLU A 23 -7.71 -6.22 2.37
N VAL A 24 -6.83 -7.09 1.87
CA VAL A 24 -5.54 -7.35 2.50
C VAL A 24 -4.65 -6.11 2.46
N ILE A 25 -4.63 -5.35 1.35
CA ILE A 25 -3.83 -4.12 1.31
C ILE A 25 -4.34 -3.08 2.31
N THR A 26 -5.66 -2.96 2.44
CA THR A 26 -6.31 -2.05 3.40
C THR A 26 -6.00 -2.47 4.83
N TYR A 27 -6.03 -3.78 5.11
CA TYR A 27 -5.65 -4.32 6.40
C TYR A 27 -4.18 -4.04 6.74
N LEU A 28 -3.27 -4.24 5.80
CA LEU A 28 -1.84 -4.02 6.02
C LEU A 28 -1.50 -2.55 6.27
N THR A 29 -2.08 -1.64 5.48
CA THR A 29 -1.86 -0.21 5.67
C THR A 29 -2.41 0.24 7.03
N THR A 30 -3.66 -0.11 7.37
CA THR A 30 -4.27 0.25 8.66
C THR A 30 -3.57 -0.39 9.88
N SER A 31 -2.92 -1.55 9.70
CA SER A 31 -2.14 -2.23 10.73
C SER A 31 -0.77 -1.60 11.00
N CYS A 32 -0.30 -0.70 10.14
CA CYS A 32 1.02 -0.06 10.21
C CYS A 32 0.92 1.46 10.42
N PRO A 33 0.67 1.95 11.66
CA PRO A 33 0.40 3.36 11.92
C PRO A 33 1.58 4.31 11.62
N LEU A 34 2.82 3.80 11.63
CA LEU A 34 4.03 4.58 11.35
C LEU A 34 4.60 4.32 9.94
N LEU A 35 3.81 3.73 9.04
CA LEU A 35 4.27 3.40 7.70
C LEU A 35 4.66 4.67 6.94
N GLN A 36 5.91 4.73 6.48
CA GLN A 36 6.49 5.83 5.73
C GLN A 36 6.69 5.48 4.26
N ILE A 37 7.05 4.23 3.98
CA ILE A 37 7.35 3.79 2.62
C ILE A 37 6.60 2.50 2.31
N LEU A 38 5.88 2.50 1.19
CA LEU A 38 5.16 1.35 0.69
C LEU A 38 5.58 1.02 -0.75
N TRP A 39 6.08 -0.21 -0.93
CA TRP A 39 6.42 -0.76 -2.23
C TRP A 39 5.50 -1.94 -2.54
N VAL A 40 4.78 -1.87 -3.65
CA VAL A 40 3.88 -2.93 -4.12
C VAL A 40 4.29 -3.31 -5.54
N PHE A 41 5.02 -4.42 -5.67
CA PHE A 41 5.60 -4.83 -6.95
C PHE A 41 5.03 -6.17 -7.40
N TYR A 42 4.51 -6.20 -8.61
CA TYR A 42 4.06 -7.43 -9.29
C TYR A 42 3.08 -8.26 -8.44
N CYS A 43 2.25 -7.58 -7.64
CA CYS A 43 1.24 -8.24 -6.83
C CYS A 43 -0.01 -8.48 -7.69
N HIS A 44 -0.61 -9.66 -7.54
CA HIS A 44 -1.76 -10.09 -8.33
C HIS A 44 -3.02 -10.07 -7.46
N GLY A 45 -4.19 -9.86 -8.06
CA GLY A 45 -5.48 -9.81 -7.35
C GLY A 45 -5.88 -8.42 -6.90
N LEU A 46 -4.95 -7.48 -6.89
CA LEU A 46 -5.18 -6.09 -6.50
C LEU A 46 -5.78 -5.31 -7.68
N LYS A 47 -7.01 -4.85 -7.52
CA LYS A 47 -7.75 -4.07 -8.53
C LYS A 47 -7.84 -2.61 -8.14
N THR A 48 -8.05 -2.36 -6.86
CA THR A 48 -8.14 -1.01 -6.29
C THR A 48 -7.08 -0.82 -5.22
N PHE A 49 -6.31 0.26 -5.33
CA PHE A 49 -5.34 0.64 -4.32
C PHE A 49 -5.81 1.90 -3.61
N CYS A 50 -6.34 1.70 -2.42
CA CYS A 50 -6.97 2.72 -1.61
C CYS A 50 -6.19 2.88 -0.30
N VAL A 51 -5.70 4.10 -0.03
CA VAL A 51 -5.05 4.43 1.24
C VAL A 51 -5.79 5.61 1.85
N TYR A 52 -6.55 5.35 2.90
CA TYR A 52 -7.40 6.34 3.57
C TYR A 52 -7.07 6.42 5.08
N GLY A 53 -7.23 7.60 5.68
CA GLY A 53 -7.13 7.78 7.14
C GLY A 53 -5.79 8.33 7.65
N HIS A 54 -5.42 7.96 8.89
CA HIS A 54 -4.31 8.54 9.69
C HIS A 54 -2.88 8.28 9.16
N HIS A 55 -2.68 8.13 7.86
CA HIS A 55 -1.39 7.93 7.21
C HIS A 55 -0.53 9.19 7.13
N GLN A 56 -0.45 9.94 8.25
CA GLN A 56 0.36 11.14 8.38
C GLN A 56 1.85 10.87 8.17
N HIS A 57 2.29 9.62 8.33
CA HIS A 57 3.69 9.27 8.16
C HIS A 57 4.03 8.78 6.74
N LEU A 58 3.04 8.48 5.90
CA LEU A 58 3.29 7.94 4.56
C LEU A 58 3.87 9.03 3.67
N ARG A 59 5.07 8.75 3.15
CA ARG A 59 5.94 9.69 2.44
C ARG A 59 6.20 9.27 1.01
N SER A 60 6.28 7.96 0.79
CA SER A 60 6.54 7.40 -0.53
C SER A 60 5.73 6.14 -0.79
N VAL A 61 5.12 6.10 -1.97
CA VAL A 61 4.45 4.92 -2.51
C VAL A 61 5.04 4.62 -3.88
N SER A 62 5.42 3.37 -4.11
CA SER A 62 5.79 2.94 -5.45
C SER A 62 5.14 1.62 -5.79
N ILE A 63 4.49 1.62 -6.95
CA ILE A 63 3.68 0.52 -7.43
C ILE A 63 4.24 0.10 -8.79
N LYS A 64 4.53 -1.19 -8.94
CA LYS A 64 4.84 -1.82 -10.22
C LYS A 64 3.85 -2.94 -10.43
N TYR A 65 3.25 -2.99 -11.60
CA TYR A 65 2.18 -3.94 -11.86
C TYR A 65 2.25 -4.45 -13.28
N ASN A 66 1.75 -5.67 -13.44
CA ASN A 66 1.67 -6.37 -14.72
C ASN A 66 0.22 -6.39 -15.24
N THR A 67 -0.73 -5.93 -14.43
CA THR A 67 -2.16 -5.88 -14.75
C THR A 67 -2.70 -4.48 -14.43
N PRO A 68 -3.56 -3.90 -15.29
CA PRO A 68 -4.08 -2.56 -15.07
C PRO A 68 -4.87 -2.47 -13.76
N PHE A 69 -4.64 -1.40 -13.01
CA PHE A 69 -5.48 -1.03 -11.86
C PHE A 69 -6.78 -0.40 -12.35
N GLU A 70 -7.89 -0.73 -11.70
CA GLU A 70 -9.17 -0.06 -11.93
C GLU A 70 -9.19 1.31 -11.24
N LYS A 71 -8.59 1.40 -10.04
CA LYS A 71 -8.55 2.64 -9.25
C LYS A 71 -7.30 2.72 -8.38
N ILE A 72 -6.70 3.91 -8.32
CA ILE A 72 -5.66 4.25 -7.34
C ILE A 72 -6.10 5.56 -6.67
N ASP A 73 -6.23 5.55 -5.34
CA ASP A 73 -6.73 6.67 -4.56
C ASP A 73 -6.01 6.72 -3.22
N ILE A 74 -5.24 7.79 -3.00
CA ILE A 74 -4.30 7.89 -1.89
C ILE A 74 -4.50 9.23 -1.20
N GLU A 75 -5.03 9.19 0.02
CA GLU A 75 -5.15 10.34 0.90
C GLU A 75 -4.02 10.31 1.94
N ALA A 76 -2.89 10.92 1.60
CA ALA A 76 -1.71 10.99 2.45
C ALA A 76 -1.10 12.40 2.39
N PRO A 77 -1.30 13.26 3.41
CA PRO A 77 -0.93 14.68 3.34
C PRO A 77 0.58 14.94 3.27
N ASN A 78 1.40 13.97 3.67
CA ASN A 78 2.85 14.06 3.64
C ASN A 78 3.49 13.22 2.51
N LEU A 79 2.68 12.74 1.56
CA LEU A 79 3.17 12.02 0.39
C LEU A 79 3.86 12.99 -0.56
N TYR A 80 5.16 12.79 -0.80
CA TYR A 80 5.93 13.62 -1.72
C TYR A 80 6.52 12.83 -2.90
N LEU A 81 6.47 11.50 -2.87
CA LEU A 81 6.95 10.66 -3.97
C LEU A 81 5.97 9.52 -4.28
N MET A 82 5.36 9.58 -5.46
CA MET A 82 4.51 8.53 -6.00
C MET A 82 5.04 8.07 -7.36
N ASN A 83 5.47 6.80 -7.46
CA ASN A 83 5.99 6.22 -8.71
C ASN A 83 5.13 5.01 -9.14
N GLY A 84 4.46 5.12 -10.29
CA GLY A 84 3.79 4.00 -10.96
C GLY A 84 4.48 3.68 -12.27
N LEU A 85 5.03 2.47 -12.43
CA LEU A 85 5.59 2.01 -13.70
C LEU A 85 4.81 0.78 -14.19
N ILE A 86 4.38 0.83 -15.45
CA ILE A 86 3.88 -0.32 -16.21
C ILE A 86 5.10 -0.92 -16.91
N LEU A 87 5.42 -2.19 -16.63
CA LEU A 87 6.37 -2.92 -17.48
C LEU A 87 5.58 -3.44 -18.69
N THR A 88 5.72 -2.77 -19.83
CA THR A 88 5.23 -3.21 -21.14
C THR A 88 6.16 -4.25 -21.76
#